data_AF-A4YFB9-F1
#
_entry.id   AF-A4YFB9-F1
#
_cell.length_a   1.000
_cell.length_b   1.000
_cell.length_c   1.000
_cell.angle_alpha   90.00
_cell.angle_beta   90.00
_cell.angle_gamma   90.00
#
_symmetry.space_group_name_H-M   'P 1'
#
loop_
_entity.id
_entity.type
_entity.pdbx_description
1 polymer ?
#
loop_
_entity_poly.entity_id
_entity_poly.type
_entity_poly.pdbx_seq_one_letter_code
_entity_poly.pdbx_strand_id
1 'polypeptide(L)'
;MEIIKSAVGIIFVRPYPEELLNPIIEESRRSGVEISLEEDERVQKYIKSIIFSSEKDKCQESFDFFIRRLSLKSDLKEVVWAYQVECALKSKALRLGIPSSLPLVGNVLLSGLIFSNVKNMDLNQRKLCVVQFDDQIRVIKRDDKYFSVVDVVREAEKLEKVIEELGMISIKTINLSSIRL
;
A
#
# COMPACT_ATOMS: atom_id res chain seq x y z
N MET A 1 -9.58 -12.40 -7.57
CA MET A 1 -8.15 -12.51 -7.19
C MET A 1 -8.00 -13.21 -5.84
N GLU A 2 -6.82 -13.74 -5.49
CA GLU A 2 -6.52 -14.21 -4.12
C GLU A 2 -5.42 -13.34 -3.49
N ILE A 3 -5.55 -12.98 -2.20
CA ILE A 3 -4.52 -12.22 -1.49
C ILE A 3 -3.41 -13.18 -1.05
N ILE A 4 -2.17 -12.91 -1.49
CA ILE A 4 -0.98 -13.68 -1.13
C ILE A 4 -0.37 -13.12 0.15
N LYS A 5 -0.24 -11.79 0.20
CA LYS A 5 0.31 -11.05 1.32
C LYS A 5 -0.43 -9.73 1.44
N SER A 6 -0.68 -9.28 2.67
CA SER A 6 -1.14 -7.92 2.92
C SER A 6 -0.35 -7.28 4.05
N ALA A 7 -0.28 -5.97 3.99
CA ALA A 7 0.14 -5.11 5.07
C ALA A 7 -0.84 -3.94 5.19
N VAL A 8 -1.16 -3.56 6.41
CA VAL A 8 -2.03 -2.42 6.72
C VAL A 8 -1.34 -1.59 7.78
N GLY A 9 -1.43 -0.28 7.68
CA GLY A 9 -0.69 0.58 8.58
C GLY A 9 -1.27 1.97 8.70
N ILE A 10 -0.74 2.69 9.68
CA ILE A 10 -0.96 4.13 9.83
C ILE A 10 0.35 4.85 9.93
N ILE A 11 0.33 6.10 9.50
CA ILE A 11 1.40 7.05 9.68
C ILE A 11 0.85 8.20 10.50
N PHE A 12 1.56 8.60 11.54
CA PHE A 12 1.10 9.65 12.44
C PHE A 12 1.46 11.05 11.91
N VAL A 13 0.61 12.04 12.23
CA VAL A 13 0.86 13.47 11.91
C VAL A 13 2.10 13.97 12.64
N ARG A 14 2.25 13.53 13.89
CA ARG A 14 3.44 13.72 14.72
C ARG A 14 3.80 12.36 15.31
N PRO A 15 5.08 12.07 15.54
CA PRO A 15 5.47 10.84 16.21
C PRO A 15 4.68 10.66 17.49
N TYR A 16 4.24 9.43 17.74
CA TYR A 16 3.37 9.09 18.85
C TYR A 16 4.17 8.35 19.94
N PRO A 17 4.00 8.67 21.24
CA PRO A 17 4.77 8.02 22.30
C PRO A 17 4.59 6.49 22.28
N GLU A 18 5.69 5.77 22.22
CA GLU A 18 5.69 4.30 22.16
C GLU A 18 5.01 3.69 23.39
N GLU A 19 5.24 4.25 24.58
CA GLU A 19 4.67 3.79 25.84
C GLU A 19 3.12 3.79 25.85
N LEU A 20 2.49 4.69 25.07
CA LEU A 20 1.03 4.75 24.95
C LEU A 20 0.48 3.74 23.93
N LEU A 21 1.30 3.34 22.97
CA LEU A 21 0.97 2.39 21.90
C LEU A 21 1.20 0.95 22.33
N ASN A 22 2.27 0.67 23.07
CA ASN A 22 2.67 -0.68 23.46
C ASN A 22 1.52 -1.50 24.06
N PRO A 23 0.73 -1.00 25.03
CA PRO A 23 -0.41 -1.75 25.55
C PRO A 23 -1.45 -2.09 24.47
N ILE A 24 -1.69 -1.18 23.53
CA ILE A 24 -2.66 -1.37 22.45
C ILE A 24 -2.13 -2.40 21.45
N ILE A 25 -0.85 -2.31 21.09
CA ILE A 25 -0.18 -3.24 20.17
C ILE A 25 -0.23 -4.65 20.73
N GLU A 26 0.09 -4.83 22.02
CA GLU A 26 0.06 -6.14 22.67
C GLU A 26 -1.34 -6.76 22.67
N GLU A 27 -2.39 -5.98 22.96
CA GLU A 27 -3.78 -6.46 22.86
C GLU A 27 -4.19 -6.82 21.41
N SER A 28 -3.59 -6.14 20.44
CA SER A 28 -3.89 -6.30 19.02
C SER A 28 -3.18 -7.50 18.40
N ARG A 29 -2.16 -8.08 19.05
CA ARG A 29 -1.42 -9.22 18.51
C ARG A 29 -2.34 -10.41 18.23
N ARG A 30 -2.16 -10.99 17.04
CA ARG A 30 -2.86 -12.17 16.57
C ARG A 30 -1.85 -13.14 15.94
N SER A 31 -2.13 -14.43 16.01
CA SER A 31 -1.25 -15.45 15.43
C SER A 31 -1.14 -15.29 13.91
N GLY A 32 0.09 -15.27 13.40
CA GLY A 32 0.37 -15.07 11.98
C GLY A 32 0.32 -13.62 11.49
N VAL A 33 0.32 -12.64 12.42
CA VAL A 33 0.45 -11.21 12.11
C VAL A 33 1.75 -10.69 12.69
N GLU A 34 2.59 -10.12 11.83
CA GLU A 34 3.82 -9.41 12.19
C GLU A 34 3.51 -7.91 12.32
N ILE A 35 4.03 -7.27 13.36
CA ILE A 35 3.84 -5.84 13.60
C ILE A 35 5.23 -5.19 13.54
N SER A 36 5.44 -4.29 12.58
CA SER A 36 6.64 -3.47 12.47
C SER A 36 6.35 -2.04 12.88
N LEU A 37 7.30 -1.46 13.61
CA LEU A 37 7.25 -0.09 14.11
C LEU A 37 8.39 0.69 13.46
N GLU A 38 8.10 1.88 12.95
CA GLU A 38 9.11 2.82 12.47
C GLU A 38 9.26 3.93 13.53
N GLU A 39 10.41 3.98 14.19
CA GLU A 39 10.74 5.04 15.15
C GLU A 39 11.06 6.36 14.43
N ASP A 40 10.81 7.50 15.09
CA ASP A 40 11.31 8.80 14.61
C ASP A 40 12.79 8.96 14.96
N GLU A 41 13.62 9.11 13.93
CA GLU A 41 15.09 9.25 14.09
C GLU A 41 15.50 10.44 14.97
N ARG A 42 14.63 11.45 15.13
CA ARG A 42 14.92 12.68 15.87
C ARG A 42 14.55 12.57 17.34
N VAL A 43 13.67 11.63 17.71
CA VAL A 43 13.11 11.53 19.06
C VAL A 43 13.00 10.06 19.47
N GLN A 44 13.83 9.65 20.42
CA GLN A 44 13.82 8.28 20.97
C GLN A 44 12.45 7.93 21.57
N LYS A 45 12.02 6.66 21.40
CA LYS A 45 10.75 6.12 21.92
C LYS A 45 9.49 6.77 21.39
N TYR A 46 9.56 7.32 20.18
CA TYR A 46 8.41 7.84 19.46
C TYR A 46 8.27 7.14 18.12
N ILE A 47 7.03 6.76 17.79
CA ILE A 47 6.72 5.96 16.62
C ILE A 47 6.11 6.87 15.55
N LYS A 48 6.69 6.85 14.36
CA LYS A 48 6.24 7.59 13.17
C LYS A 48 5.20 6.80 12.37
N SER A 49 5.38 5.49 12.26
CA SER A 49 4.43 4.61 11.56
C SER A 49 4.36 3.22 12.19
N ILE A 50 3.23 2.57 12.00
CA ILE A 50 2.98 1.20 12.45
C ILE A 50 2.39 0.42 11.28
N ILE A 51 2.92 -0.75 11.01
CA ILE A 51 2.47 -1.63 9.94
C ILE A 51 2.24 -3.03 10.50
N PHE A 52 1.04 -3.56 10.26
CA PHE A 52 0.65 -4.93 10.53
C PHE A 52 0.69 -5.68 9.21
N SER A 53 1.41 -6.80 9.14
CA SER A 53 1.52 -7.61 7.93
C SER A 53 1.26 -9.08 8.21
N SER A 54 0.76 -9.78 7.20
CA SER A 54 0.48 -11.21 7.29
C SER A 54 0.52 -11.86 5.92
N GLU A 55 0.64 -13.18 5.92
CA GLU A 55 0.19 -13.97 4.77
C GLU A 55 -1.34 -13.87 4.65
N LYS A 56 -1.83 -13.77 3.41
CA LYS A 56 -3.23 -13.45 3.11
C LYS A 56 -3.66 -12.16 3.80
N ASP A 57 -4.90 -12.05 4.26
CA ASP A 57 -5.56 -10.84 4.77
C ASP A 57 -5.74 -10.77 6.29
N LYS A 58 -5.07 -11.66 7.05
CA LYS A 58 -5.26 -11.80 8.50
C LYS A 58 -4.91 -10.53 9.30
N CYS A 59 -4.01 -9.69 8.78
CA CYS A 59 -3.59 -8.47 9.46
C CYS A 59 -4.70 -7.43 9.60
N GLN A 60 -5.75 -7.49 8.77
CA GLN A 60 -6.87 -6.54 8.79
C GLN A 60 -7.59 -6.53 10.14
N GLU A 61 -7.95 -7.69 10.69
CA GLU A 61 -8.68 -7.78 11.95
C GLU A 61 -7.86 -7.23 13.13
N SER A 62 -6.56 -7.58 13.16
CA SER A 62 -5.62 -7.10 14.17
C SER A 62 -5.47 -5.57 14.12
N PHE A 63 -5.37 -5.02 12.92
CA PHE A 63 -5.29 -3.58 12.71
C PHE A 63 -6.60 -2.86 13.04
N ASP A 64 -7.76 -3.43 12.70
CA ASP A 64 -9.05 -2.83 13.02
C ASP A 64 -9.28 -2.76 14.53
N PHE A 65 -8.88 -3.81 15.24
CA PHE A 65 -8.86 -3.80 16.69
C PHE A 65 -7.92 -2.71 17.24
N PHE A 66 -6.70 -2.60 16.70
CA PHE A 66 -5.74 -1.56 17.06
C PHE A 66 -6.31 -0.14 16.86
N ILE A 67 -6.87 0.15 15.68
CA ILE A 67 -7.46 1.45 15.35
C ILE A 67 -8.65 1.77 16.24
N ARG A 68 -9.51 0.78 16.52
CA ARG A 68 -10.62 0.94 17.46
C ARG A 68 -10.16 1.27 18.87
N ARG A 69 -9.08 0.67 19.34
CA ARG A 69 -8.51 0.99 20.66
C ARG A 69 -7.85 2.36 20.69
N LEU A 70 -7.16 2.73 19.62
CA LEU A 70 -6.53 4.04 19.49
C LEU A 70 -7.59 5.16 19.45
N SER A 71 -8.70 4.96 18.75
CA SER A 71 -9.78 5.95 18.66
C SER A 71 -10.51 6.20 19.99
N LEU A 72 -10.42 5.28 20.94
CA LEU A 72 -10.91 5.49 22.31
C LEU A 72 -10.01 6.41 23.14
N LYS A 73 -8.73 6.56 22.75
CA LYS A 73 -7.75 7.39 23.45
C LYS A 73 -7.55 8.75 22.79
N SER A 74 -7.74 8.85 21.48
CA SER A 74 -7.38 10.02 20.68
C SER A 74 -8.32 10.21 19.47
N ASP A 75 -8.55 11.45 19.05
CA ASP A 75 -9.22 11.71 17.75
C ASP A 75 -8.26 11.35 16.61
N LEU A 76 -8.62 10.30 15.86
CA LEU A 76 -7.83 9.79 14.74
C LEU A 76 -7.54 10.88 13.70
N LYS A 77 -8.43 11.87 13.51
CA LYS A 77 -8.21 12.94 12.53
C LYS A 77 -7.06 13.88 12.91
N GLU A 78 -6.78 14.02 14.20
CA GLU A 78 -5.71 14.88 14.71
C GLU A 78 -4.37 14.14 14.75
N VAL A 79 -4.39 12.82 14.91
CA VAL A 79 -3.18 12.01 15.12
C VAL A 79 -2.76 11.21 13.90
N VAL A 80 -3.68 10.80 13.03
CA VAL A 80 -3.39 10.00 11.83
C VAL A 80 -3.21 10.90 10.62
N TRP A 81 -2.03 10.83 10.02
CA TRP A 81 -1.73 11.53 8.78
C TRP A 81 -2.33 10.79 7.58
N ALA A 82 -2.14 9.47 7.55
CA ALA A 82 -2.67 8.62 6.51
C ALA A 82 -2.77 7.15 6.93
N TYR A 83 -3.73 6.44 6.33
CA TYR A 83 -3.87 5.00 6.36
C TYR A 83 -3.21 4.40 5.13
N GLN A 84 -2.53 3.27 5.28
CA GLN A 84 -1.83 2.58 4.21
C GLN A 84 -2.31 1.12 4.13
N VAL A 85 -2.55 0.64 2.92
CA VAL A 85 -2.73 -0.78 2.61
C VAL A 85 -1.79 -1.15 1.49
N GLU A 86 -1.05 -2.22 1.69
CA GLU A 86 -0.27 -2.90 0.67
C GLU A 86 -0.81 -4.30 0.51
N CYS A 87 -1.07 -4.73 -0.72
CA CYS A 87 -1.44 -6.11 -0.97
C CYS A 87 -0.76 -6.64 -2.23
N ALA A 88 -0.34 -7.90 -2.15
CA ALA A 88 0.09 -8.70 -3.28
C ALA A 88 -1.01 -9.70 -3.59
N LEU A 89 -1.56 -9.61 -4.80
CA LEU A 89 -2.69 -10.38 -5.27
C LEU A 89 -2.23 -11.36 -6.34
N LYS A 90 -2.64 -12.62 -6.19
CA LYS A 90 -2.48 -13.63 -7.22
C LYS A 90 -3.43 -13.29 -8.35
N SER A 91 -2.82 -12.94 -9.48
CA SER A 91 -3.50 -12.69 -10.74
C SER A 91 -3.40 -13.93 -11.62
N LYS A 92 -4.33 -14.07 -12.58
CA LYS A 92 -4.03 -14.88 -13.76
C LYS A 92 -2.90 -14.18 -14.52
N ALA A 93 -2.02 -14.94 -15.17
CA ALA A 93 -0.90 -14.38 -15.92
C ALA A 93 -1.42 -13.37 -16.95
N LEU A 94 -1.25 -12.08 -16.68
CA LEU A 94 -1.69 -11.00 -17.55
C LEU A 94 -0.58 -10.73 -18.57
N ARG A 95 -0.72 -11.28 -19.78
CA ARG A 95 0.25 -11.01 -20.87
C ARG A 95 0.00 -9.61 -21.44
N LEU A 96 0.68 -8.63 -20.87
CA LEU A 96 0.71 -7.27 -21.41
C LEU A 96 1.59 -7.23 -22.66
N GLY A 97 1.02 -6.90 -23.82
CA GLY A 97 1.76 -6.69 -25.07
C GLY A 97 2.59 -5.39 -25.11
N ILE A 98 2.99 -4.87 -23.95
CA ILE A 98 3.68 -3.60 -23.79
C ILE A 98 5.18 -3.90 -23.59
N PRO A 99 6.08 -3.35 -24.42
CA PRO A 99 7.52 -3.51 -24.20
C PRO A 99 7.94 -2.87 -22.87
N SER A 100 8.65 -3.62 -22.02
CA SER A 100 9.14 -3.13 -20.72
C SER A 100 10.13 -1.99 -20.92
N SER A 101 9.84 -0.82 -20.33
CA SER A 101 10.70 0.37 -20.38
C SER A 101 11.43 0.66 -19.07
N LEU A 102 11.41 -0.28 -18.10
CA LEU A 102 12.10 -0.10 -16.83
C LEU A 102 13.58 -0.49 -16.95
N PRO A 103 14.51 0.30 -16.39
CA PRO A 103 15.94 0.04 -16.50
C PRO A 103 16.32 -1.26 -15.78
N LEU A 104 17.14 -2.06 -16.47
CA LEU A 104 17.76 -3.28 -15.96
C LEU A 104 18.64 -2.97 -14.73
N VAL A 105 18.19 -3.36 -13.54
CA VAL A 105 19.06 -3.49 -12.35
C VAL A 105 19.13 -4.97 -12.02
N GLY A 106 20.08 -5.68 -12.66
CA GLY A 106 20.41 -7.10 -12.41
C GLY A 106 19.41 -8.11 -12.97
N ASN A 107 19.73 -8.74 -14.11
CA ASN A 107 19.19 -10.01 -14.67
C ASN A 107 17.72 -10.43 -14.47
N VAL A 108 16.78 -9.53 -14.18
CA VAL A 108 15.34 -9.81 -14.19
C VAL A 108 14.64 -8.71 -14.96
N LEU A 109 14.24 -9.01 -16.19
CA LEU A 109 13.33 -8.17 -16.96
C LEU A 109 11.94 -8.30 -16.32
N LEU A 110 11.57 -7.38 -15.43
CA LEU A 110 10.19 -7.24 -14.98
C LEU A 110 9.41 -6.56 -16.10
N SER A 111 8.54 -7.29 -16.79
CA SER A 111 7.58 -6.74 -17.74
C SER A 111 6.31 -6.38 -16.99
N GLY A 112 6.11 -5.10 -16.68
CA GLY A 112 4.95 -4.68 -15.92
C GLY A 112 4.45 -3.28 -16.25
N LEU A 113 3.19 -3.04 -15.91
CA LEU A 113 2.54 -1.74 -16.04
C LEU A 113 2.32 -1.15 -14.65
N ILE A 114 2.82 0.06 -14.44
CA ILE A 114 2.66 0.79 -13.18
C ILE A 114 1.70 1.96 -13.42
N PHE A 115 0.57 1.93 -12.73
CA PHE A 115 -0.33 3.07 -12.62
C PHE A 115 -0.03 3.80 -11.32
N SER A 116 0.25 5.08 -11.42
CA SER A 116 0.45 5.93 -10.26
C SER A 116 -0.34 7.21 -10.42
N ASN A 117 -0.98 7.64 -9.32
CA ASN A 117 -1.64 8.94 -9.24
C ASN A 117 -0.68 10.05 -8.78
N VAL A 118 0.60 9.75 -8.56
CA VAL A 118 1.62 10.73 -8.13
C VAL A 118 2.73 10.86 -9.17
N LYS A 119 3.27 12.08 -9.28
CA LYS A 119 4.41 12.36 -10.15
C LYS A 119 5.67 11.68 -9.59
N ASN A 120 6.47 11.06 -10.46
CA ASN A 120 7.74 10.42 -10.12
C ASN A 120 7.67 9.30 -9.06
N MET A 121 6.51 8.67 -8.84
CA MET A 121 6.30 7.63 -7.81
C MET A 121 6.75 8.07 -6.42
N ASP A 122 6.51 9.33 -6.04
CA ASP A 122 6.80 9.79 -4.69
C ASP A 122 5.95 9.02 -3.66
N LEU A 123 6.57 8.02 -3.02
CA LEU A 123 5.92 7.14 -2.06
C LEU A 123 5.70 7.81 -0.71
N ASN A 124 6.12 9.07 -0.52
CA ASN A 124 5.95 9.82 0.71
C ASN A 124 4.75 10.78 0.66
N GLN A 125 3.84 10.60 -0.30
CA GLN A 125 2.64 11.43 -0.38
C GLN A 125 1.52 10.97 0.55
N ARG A 126 0.73 11.92 1.05
CA ARG A 126 -0.43 11.65 1.91
C ARG A 126 -1.49 10.82 1.19
N LYS A 127 -1.72 11.10 -0.09
CA LYS A 127 -2.60 10.33 -0.96
C LYS A 127 -1.77 9.71 -2.07
N LEU A 128 -1.76 8.39 -2.13
CA LEU A 128 -0.93 7.62 -3.03
C LEU A 128 -1.72 6.39 -3.45
N CYS A 129 -1.69 6.07 -4.73
CA CYS A 129 -2.16 4.80 -5.24
C CYS A 129 -1.18 4.38 -6.32
N VAL A 130 -0.48 3.28 -6.06
CA VAL A 130 0.39 2.61 -7.02
C VAL A 130 -0.19 1.23 -7.24
N VAL A 131 -0.46 0.90 -8.50
CA VAL A 131 -0.83 -0.44 -8.92
C VAL A 131 0.21 -0.92 -9.92
N GLN A 132 0.88 -2.02 -9.59
CA GLN A 132 1.83 -2.69 -10.46
C GLN A 132 1.22 -4.02 -10.93
N PHE A 133 1.14 -4.20 -12.23
CA PHE A 133 0.76 -5.45 -12.88
C PHE A 133 2.00 -6.16 -13.41
N ASP A 134 2.19 -7.41 -13.00
CA ASP A 134 3.22 -8.35 -13.47
C ASP A 134 2.66 -9.78 -13.27
N ASP A 135 3.51 -10.78 -12.96
CA ASP A 135 3.08 -12.11 -12.47
C ASP A 135 2.14 -12.05 -11.25
N GLN A 136 2.22 -10.96 -10.48
CA GLN A 136 1.33 -10.63 -9.37
C GLN A 136 0.88 -9.18 -9.51
N ILE A 137 -0.27 -8.87 -8.90
CA ILE A 137 -0.74 -7.49 -8.81
C ILE A 137 -0.36 -6.95 -7.45
N ARG A 138 0.50 -5.94 -7.42
CA ARG A 138 0.85 -5.22 -6.19
C ARG A 138 0.09 -3.92 -6.15
N VAL A 139 -0.60 -3.68 -5.04
CA VAL A 139 -1.30 -2.42 -4.80
C VAL A 139 -0.74 -1.81 -3.54
N ILE A 140 -0.32 -0.55 -3.62
CA ILE A 140 0.02 0.29 -2.48
C ILE A 140 -0.95 1.46 -2.52
N LYS A 141 -1.87 1.52 -1.57
CA LYS A 141 -2.82 2.61 -1.44
C LYS A 141 -2.62 3.30 -0.11
N ARG A 142 -2.62 4.63 -0.15
CA ARG A 142 -2.56 5.52 1.01
C ARG A 142 -3.59 6.63 0.88
N ASP A 143 -4.34 6.89 1.93
CA ASP A 143 -5.36 7.94 1.96
C ASP A 143 -5.54 8.53 3.37
N ASP A 144 -6.17 9.70 3.46
CA ASP A 144 -6.53 10.35 4.72
C ASP A 144 -7.74 9.70 5.40
N LYS A 145 -8.58 9.04 4.62
CA LYS A 145 -9.71 8.24 5.09
C LYS A 145 -9.26 6.80 5.31
N TYR A 146 -9.84 6.16 6.31
CA TYR A 146 -9.67 4.73 6.52
C TYR A 146 -10.32 3.94 5.39
N PHE A 147 -9.69 2.84 4.98
CA PHE A 147 -10.16 1.87 4.00
C PHE A 147 -9.61 0.48 4.36
N SER A 148 -10.30 -0.56 3.92
CA SER A 148 -9.91 -1.95 4.19
C SER A 148 -9.14 -2.57 3.02
N VAL A 149 -8.42 -3.67 3.29
CA VAL A 149 -7.83 -4.53 2.26
C VAL A 149 -8.88 -5.00 1.25
N VAL A 150 -10.10 -5.31 1.71
CA VAL A 150 -11.20 -5.76 0.84
C VAL A 150 -11.60 -4.69 -0.17
N ASP A 151 -11.64 -3.43 0.23
CA ASP A 151 -11.97 -2.32 -0.68
C ASP A 151 -10.90 -2.16 -1.77
N VAL A 152 -9.62 -2.26 -1.38
CA VAL A 152 -8.48 -2.20 -2.30
C VAL A 152 -8.50 -3.35 -3.30
N VAL A 153 -8.79 -4.57 -2.83
CA VAL A 153 -8.90 -5.75 -3.69
C VAL A 153 -10.03 -5.58 -4.71
N ARG A 154 -11.20 -5.08 -4.28
CA ARG A 154 -12.33 -4.82 -5.20
C ARG A 154 -11.99 -3.77 -6.26
N GLU A 155 -11.25 -2.72 -5.90
CA GLU A 155 -10.78 -1.72 -6.87
C GLU A 155 -9.76 -2.33 -7.85
N ALA A 156 -8.84 -3.15 -7.35
CA ALA A 156 -7.87 -3.85 -8.19
C ALA A 156 -8.53 -4.81 -9.17
N GLU A 157 -9.55 -5.57 -8.74
CA GLU A 157 -10.33 -6.46 -9.61
C GLU A 157 -11.07 -5.71 -10.72
N LYS A 158 -11.59 -4.51 -10.42
CA LYS A 158 -12.22 -3.65 -11.45
C LYS A 158 -11.18 -3.18 -12.45
N LEU A 159 -10.00 -2.77 -11.99
CA LEU A 159 -8.92 -2.30 -12.85
C LEU A 159 -8.36 -3.44 -13.72
N GLU A 160 -8.16 -4.63 -13.17
CA GLU A 160 -7.75 -5.84 -13.92
C GLU A 160 -8.74 -6.10 -15.07
N LYS A 161 -10.05 -6.11 -14.79
CA LYS A 161 -11.08 -6.28 -15.82
C LYS A 161 -11.03 -5.21 -16.91
N VAL A 162 -10.86 -3.95 -16.54
CA VAL A 162 -10.74 -2.85 -17.51
C VAL A 162 -9.51 -3.07 -18.41
N ILE A 163 -8.38 -3.50 -17.84
CA ILE A 163 -7.17 -3.78 -18.63
C ILE A 163 -7.35 -5.00 -19.54
N GLU A 164 -8.04 -6.04 -19.08
CA GLU A 164 -8.39 -7.21 -19.89
C GLU A 164 -9.35 -6.86 -21.03
N GLU A 165 -10.41 -6.10 -20.75
CA GLU A 165 -11.39 -5.62 -21.73
C GLU A 165 -10.76 -4.68 -22.77
N LEU A 166 -9.80 -3.86 -22.34
CA LEU A 166 -9.02 -3.00 -23.21
C LEU A 166 -8.01 -3.76 -24.07
N GLY A 167 -8.01 -5.10 -24.08
CA GLY A 167 -7.08 -6.00 -24.78
C GLY A 167 -6.54 -5.48 -26.12
N MET A 168 -5.51 -4.62 -26.06
CA MET A 168 -5.06 -3.69 -27.10
C MET A 168 -5.91 -2.42 -27.30
N ILE A 169 -5.42 -1.28 -26.80
CA ILE A 169 -5.32 -0.07 -27.63
C ILE A 169 -3.90 0.45 -27.47
N SER A 170 -3.18 0.54 -28.60
CA SER A 170 -1.85 1.14 -28.74
C SER A 170 -1.72 2.39 -27.88
N ILE A 171 -1.06 2.28 -26.72
CA ILE A 171 -0.52 3.45 -26.04
C ILE A 171 0.69 3.83 -26.88
N LYS A 172 0.47 4.68 -27.89
CA LYS A 172 1.55 5.49 -28.45
C LYS A 172 2.28 6.09 -27.26
N THR A 173 3.55 5.72 -27.14
CA THR A 173 4.53 6.30 -26.24
C THR A 173 4.22 7.80 -26.12
N ILE A 174 3.73 8.24 -24.95
CA ILE A 174 3.70 9.66 -24.65
C ILE A 174 5.18 10.03 -24.55
N ASN A 175 5.69 10.57 -25.64
CA ASN A 175 7.05 11.01 -25.76
C ASN A 175 7.21 12.20 -24.80
N LEU A 176 7.73 11.94 -23.59
CA LEU A 176 7.97 12.96 -22.57
C LEU A 176 9.01 14.00 -23.02
N SER A 177 9.60 13.88 -24.22
CA SER A 177 10.43 14.92 -24.83
C SER A 177 9.66 16.13 -25.39
N SER A 178 8.32 16.11 -25.42
CA SER A 178 7.51 17.27 -25.85
C SER A 178 7.02 18.17 -24.70
N ILE A 179 7.35 17.87 -23.44
CA ILE A 179 7.12 18.80 -22.33
C ILE A 179 8.44 19.52 -22.07
N ARG A 180 8.63 20.66 -22.76
CA ARG A 180 9.65 21.64 -22.38
C ARG A 180 9.28 22.20 -21.00
N LEU A 181 10.17 21.99 -20.04
CA LEU A 181 10.47 22.98 -19.01
C LEU A 181 11.80 23.62 -19.39
#